data_AF-A0A6M4AZD2-F1
#
_entry.id   AF-A0A6M4AZD2-F1
#
_cell.length_a   1.000
_cell.length_b   1.000
_cell.length_c   1.000
_cell.angle_alpha   90.00
_cell.angle_beta   90.00
_cell.angle_gamma   90.00
#
_symmetry.space_group_name_H-M   'P 1'
#
loop_
_entity.id
_entity.type
_entity.pdbx_description
1 polymer ?
#
loop_
_entity_poly.entity_id
_entity_poly.type
_entity_poly.pdbx_seq_one_letter_code
_entity_poly.pdbx_strand_id
1 'polypeptide(L)'
;MSLLMLLYAGNALLTSFKYSLLIDKVKKLKQWSQSAGNTWKSGTSETIRDNTENLKNISIHVPTHLKPLNDKQFGHYLAGLIDGDGHFRSFFLEKTTQQQLVIVFSSSDVQLAYYIKSIIGFGNVKQVKDKNAYLYIISNKDGMLRVINLINGKLRTINKFNQVINNILAHSELAPSKESIEFKINDSNDFHNHWLAGFSDADASFQIKIINRMNKPRPEIRLNFQIVAPLQKDKNVLFWLKDLFGGNIGYRESQDTYYYGSTSFGSALKVIRYFDNFHLQSSKYINYLKWRKTYILIQERHHLTEIGIDKIMKFKKSMNR
;
A
#
# COMPACT_ATOMS: atom_id res chain seq x y z
N MET A 1 15.18 -19.08 -13.22
CA MET A 1 16.09 -18.22 -12.43
C MET A 1 15.30 -17.66 -11.25
N SER A 2 15.02 -18.48 -10.24
CA SER A 2 15.88 -18.75 -9.07
C SER A 2 16.11 -17.50 -8.22
N LEU A 3 15.29 -17.42 -7.18
CA LEU A 3 15.37 -16.59 -6.00
C LEU A 3 16.70 -16.84 -5.27
N LEU A 4 17.48 -15.81 -4.95
CA LEU A 4 18.54 -15.90 -3.93
C LEU A 4 18.39 -14.70 -3.00
N MET A 5 17.68 -14.91 -1.89
CA MET A 5 17.78 -14.08 -0.70
C MET A 5 18.30 -14.99 0.40
N LEU A 6 19.56 -14.81 0.79
CA LEU A 6 20.07 -15.27 2.07
C LEU A 6 20.63 -14.06 2.79
N LEU A 7 19.87 -13.67 3.83
CA LEU A 7 20.24 -12.74 4.87
C LEU A 7 21.28 -13.41 5.78
N TYR A 8 22.37 -12.70 6.04
CA TYR A 8 23.17 -12.87 7.25
C TYR A 8 22.40 -12.20 8.40
N ALA A 9 22.01 -12.97 9.41
CA ALA A 9 21.61 -12.45 10.71
C ALA A 9 22.25 -13.33 11.78
N GLY A 10 23.14 -12.72 12.57
CA GLY A 10 23.86 -13.38 13.66
C GLY A 10 22.91 -13.82 14.78
N ASN A 11 23.31 -14.94 15.41
CA ASN A 11 22.63 -15.59 16.51
C ASN A 11 22.50 -14.69 17.75
N ALA A 12 21.29 -14.64 18.33
CA ALA A 12 21.09 -14.39 19.74
C ALA A 12 19.94 -15.25 20.27
N LEU A 13 20.19 -15.86 21.43
CA LEU A 13 19.52 -16.99 22.07
C LEU A 13 18.01 -16.85 22.34
N LEU A 14 17.30 -17.98 22.21
CA LEU A 14 16.00 -18.26 22.84
C LEU A 14 16.16 -18.47 24.36
N THR A 15 15.31 -17.81 25.16
CA THR A 15 14.77 -18.43 26.38
C THR A 15 13.29 -18.05 26.60
N SER A 16 12.47 -19.11 26.62
CA SER A 16 11.14 -19.33 27.18
C SER A 16 10.38 -18.18 27.88
N PHE A 17 9.13 -17.94 27.45
CA PHE A 17 7.99 -17.73 28.37
C PHE A 17 6.58 -17.84 27.75
N LYS A 18 6.42 -18.04 26.43
CA LYS A 18 5.11 -17.89 25.75
C LYS A 18 4.41 -19.18 25.29
N TYR A 19 4.92 -20.37 25.62
CA TYR A 19 4.41 -21.62 25.03
C TYR A 19 3.12 -22.18 25.69
N SER A 20 2.78 -21.83 26.94
CA SER A 20 1.61 -22.43 27.60
C SER A 20 0.27 -21.73 27.29
N LEU A 21 0.29 -20.43 26.96
CA LEU A 21 -0.93 -19.63 26.67
C LEU A 21 -1.58 -19.94 25.30
N LEU A 22 -0.93 -20.73 24.45
CA LEU A 22 -1.36 -20.99 23.07
C LEU A 22 -2.24 -22.25 22.94
N ILE A 23 -2.14 -23.20 23.87
CA ILE A 23 -2.83 -24.50 23.76
C ILE A 23 -4.32 -24.39 24.09
N ASP A 24 -4.70 -23.55 25.06
CA ASP A 24 -6.11 -23.43 25.48
C ASP A 24 -6.97 -22.63 24.49
N LYS A 25 -6.38 -21.69 23.73
CA LYS A 25 -7.09 -20.96 22.66
C LYS A 25 -7.36 -21.83 21.42
N VAL A 26 -6.48 -22.80 21.13
CA VAL A 26 -6.64 -23.70 19.97
C VAL A 26 -7.74 -24.75 20.21
N LYS A 27 -7.95 -25.20 21.44
CA LYS A 27 -9.06 -26.12 21.76
C LYS A 27 -10.44 -25.46 21.61
N LYS A 28 -10.60 -24.18 21.99
CA LYS A 28 -11.88 -23.45 21.86
C LYS A 28 -12.29 -23.16 20.40
N LEU A 29 -11.34 -23.03 19.48
CA LEU A 29 -11.65 -22.77 18.05
C LEU A 29 -12.04 -24.03 17.28
N LYS A 30 -11.63 -25.22 17.73
CA LYS A 30 -11.96 -26.49 17.04
C LYS A 30 -13.43 -26.89 17.21
N GLN A 31 -14.06 -26.52 18.33
CA GLN A 31 -15.50 -26.78 18.59
C GLN A 31 -16.45 -25.97 17.70
N TRP A 32 -16.04 -24.82 17.16
CA TRP A 32 -16.88 -24.02 16.26
C TRP A 32 -16.96 -24.54 14.82
N SER A 33 -16.13 -25.54 14.47
CA SER A 33 -16.04 -26.09 13.12
C SER A 33 -16.89 -27.35 12.87
N GLN A 34 -17.69 -27.78 13.86
CA GLN A 34 -18.56 -28.95 13.73
C GLN A 34 -20.00 -28.61 14.07
N SER A 35 -20.77 -28.14 13.08
CA SER A 35 -22.18 -28.51 12.91
C SER A 35 -22.76 -27.90 11.63
N ALA A 36 -23.39 -28.78 10.84
CA ALA A 36 -24.50 -28.59 9.89
C ALA A 36 -24.24 -29.34 8.57
N GLY A 37 -24.27 -30.66 8.63
CA GLY A 37 -24.71 -31.46 7.48
C GLY A 37 -26.23 -31.56 7.51
N ASN A 38 -26.93 -31.20 6.43
CA ASN A 38 -27.74 -32.17 5.68
C ASN A 38 -28.36 -31.63 4.36
N THR A 39 -28.36 -32.55 3.38
CA THR A 39 -29.31 -32.85 2.28
C THR A 39 -29.83 -31.80 1.27
N TRP A 40 -29.50 -32.12 0.01
CA TRP A 40 -30.15 -31.88 -1.28
C TRP A 40 -31.61 -31.36 -1.30
N LYS A 41 -31.85 -30.27 -2.05
CA LYS A 41 -32.99 -30.09 -2.96
C LYS A 41 -32.73 -28.97 -3.99
N SER A 42 -33.29 -29.21 -5.18
CA SER A 42 -33.25 -28.42 -6.43
C SER A 42 -33.82 -27.00 -6.28
N GLY A 43 -33.35 -26.07 -7.13
CA GLY A 43 -34.20 -24.96 -7.61
C GLY A 43 -33.65 -23.53 -7.51
N THR A 44 -33.36 -22.98 -8.70
CA THR A 44 -33.52 -21.58 -9.15
C THR A 44 -32.66 -20.43 -8.61
N SER A 45 -32.17 -19.68 -9.61
CA SER A 45 -31.41 -18.43 -9.57
C SER A 45 -32.12 -17.31 -8.80
N GLU A 46 -31.59 -16.89 -7.67
CA GLU A 46 -31.85 -15.55 -7.13
C GLU A 46 -30.60 -15.01 -6.44
N THR A 47 -29.99 -13.98 -7.03
CA THR A 47 -29.30 -12.91 -6.30
C THR A 47 -29.24 -11.68 -7.22
N ILE A 48 -30.43 -11.24 -7.65
CA ILE A 48 -30.68 -9.81 -7.85
C ILE A 48 -31.42 -9.40 -6.58
N ARG A 49 -30.68 -8.91 -5.59
CA ARG A 49 -31.29 -8.09 -4.54
C ARG A 49 -30.85 -6.66 -4.80
N ASP A 50 -31.84 -5.89 -5.23
CA ASP A 50 -31.84 -4.46 -5.39
C ASP A 50 -31.23 -3.76 -4.19
N ASN A 51 -30.08 -3.15 -4.44
CA ASN A 51 -29.64 -1.90 -3.85
C ASN A 51 -28.77 -1.22 -4.93
N THR A 52 -29.37 -1.00 -6.11
CA THR A 52 -28.76 -0.13 -7.11
C THR A 52 -29.09 1.30 -6.72
N GLU A 53 -28.31 1.85 -5.79
CA GLU A 53 -27.89 3.24 -6.03
C GLU A 53 -27.40 3.27 -7.48
N ASN A 54 -27.93 4.16 -8.31
CA ASN A 54 -27.49 4.35 -9.69
C ASN A 54 -26.00 4.74 -9.70
N LEU A 55 -25.11 3.77 -9.52
CA LEU A 55 -23.68 3.95 -9.48
C LEU A 55 -23.28 4.34 -10.89
N LYS A 56 -23.02 5.65 -11.09
CA LYS A 56 -22.57 6.19 -12.37
C LYS A 56 -21.41 5.35 -12.89
N ASN A 57 -21.55 4.89 -14.12
CA ASN A 57 -20.49 4.21 -14.87
C ASN A 57 -19.21 5.04 -14.87
N ILE A 58 -18.07 4.36 -14.85
CA ILE A 58 -16.78 5.03 -15.00
C ILE A 58 -16.67 5.57 -16.43
N SER A 59 -16.36 6.86 -16.54
CA SER A 59 -16.14 7.54 -17.81
C SER A 59 -14.89 7.01 -18.52
N ILE A 60 -14.95 6.92 -19.85
CA ILE A 60 -13.78 6.61 -20.68
C ILE A 60 -12.68 7.66 -20.52
N HIS A 61 -13.06 8.90 -20.21
CA HIS A 61 -12.13 9.99 -19.95
C HIS A 61 -11.56 9.86 -18.53
N VAL A 62 -10.23 9.94 -18.46
CA VAL A 62 -9.51 9.98 -17.19
C VAL A 62 -9.51 11.43 -16.70
N PRO A 63 -9.70 11.68 -15.39
CA PRO A 63 -9.51 13.01 -14.83
C PRO A 63 -8.11 13.54 -15.14
N THR A 64 -7.98 14.87 -15.23
CA THR A 64 -6.67 15.51 -15.33
C THR A 64 -5.82 15.08 -14.13
N HIS A 65 -4.61 14.59 -14.39
CA HIS A 65 -3.70 14.18 -13.32
C HIS A 65 -3.31 15.39 -12.47
N LEU A 66 -3.61 15.31 -11.18
CA LEU A 66 -3.34 16.38 -10.23
C LEU A 66 -2.30 15.96 -9.21
N LYS A 67 -1.36 16.86 -8.97
CA LYS A 67 -0.42 16.81 -7.85
C LYS A 67 -1.08 17.38 -6.59
N PRO A 68 -0.63 16.98 -5.38
CA PRO A 68 -1.04 17.64 -4.14
C PRO A 68 -0.83 19.16 -4.23
N LEU A 69 -1.88 19.94 -3.96
CA LEU A 69 -1.92 21.38 -4.26
C LEU A 69 -1.30 22.27 -3.18
N ASN A 70 -1.14 21.75 -1.97
CA ASN A 70 -0.64 22.48 -0.81
C ASN A 70 0.00 21.53 0.21
N ASP A 71 0.66 22.09 1.21
CA ASP A 71 1.36 21.36 2.27
C ASP A 71 0.47 20.38 3.04
N LYS A 72 -0.82 20.68 3.21
CA LYS A 72 -1.75 19.75 3.86
C LYS A 72 -1.95 18.48 3.02
N GLN A 73 -2.26 18.64 1.73
CA GLN A 73 -2.44 17.51 0.81
C GLN A 73 -1.12 16.76 0.60
N PHE A 74 -0.03 17.49 0.41
CA PHE A 74 1.30 16.91 0.25
C PHE A 74 1.74 16.16 1.50
N GLY A 75 1.47 16.68 2.70
CA GLY A 75 1.77 16.01 3.96
C GLY A 75 1.06 14.67 4.10
N HIS A 76 -0.19 14.55 3.65
CA HIS A 76 -0.88 13.25 3.61
C HIS A 76 -0.20 12.29 2.64
N TYR A 77 0.08 12.74 1.41
CA TYR A 77 0.78 11.94 0.41
C TYR A 77 2.16 11.46 0.93
N LEU A 78 2.96 12.39 1.45
CA LEU A 78 4.29 12.12 2.00
C LEU A 78 4.24 11.14 3.17
N ALA A 79 3.28 11.31 4.09
CA ALA A 79 3.10 10.39 5.21
C ALA A 79 2.79 8.97 4.73
N GLY A 80 1.91 8.80 3.74
CA GLY A 80 1.62 7.50 3.15
C GLY A 80 2.84 6.86 2.49
N LEU A 81 3.60 7.64 1.73
CA LEU A 81 4.83 7.17 1.09
C LEU A 81 5.88 6.73 2.14
N ILE A 82 6.03 7.50 3.22
CA ILE A 82 6.92 7.18 4.35
C ILE A 82 6.45 5.93 5.11
N ASP A 83 5.13 5.75 5.27
CA ASP A 83 4.54 4.56 5.90
C ASP A 83 4.93 3.26 5.16
N GLY A 84 5.05 3.32 3.83
CA GLY A 84 5.55 2.20 3.02
C GLY A 84 7.08 2.11 2.99
N ASP A 85 7.74 3.07 2.35
CA ASP A 85 9.16 3.01 1.98
C ASP A 85 10.10 3.88 2.84
N GLY A 86 9.56 4.58 3.84
CA GLY A 86 10.32 5.47 4.70
C GLY A 86 11.07 4.77 5.84
N HIS A 87 12.23 5.31 6.20
CA HIS A 87 13.02 4.86 7.34
C HIS A 87 13.63 6.04 8.09
N PHE A 88 13.20 6.25 9.34
CA PHE A 88 13.82 7.19 10.26
C PHE A 88 14.85 6.45 11.10
N ARG A 89 16.09 6.93 11.12
CA ARG A 89 17.17 6.33 11.88
C ARG A 89 17.97 7.38 12.64
N SER A 90 18.48 6.95 13.78
CA SER A 90 19.46 7.66 14.61
C SER A 90 20.68 6.78 14.78
N PHE A 91 21.86 7.36 14.66
CA PHE A 91 23.12 6.65 14.89
C PHE A 91 24.18 7.65 15.38
N PHE A 92 25.13 7.15 16.16
CA PHE A 92 26.21 7.96 16.69
C PHE A 92 27.37 8.02 15.69
N LEU A 93 27.84 9.22 15.37
CA LEU A 93 28.99 9.44 14.51
C LEU A 93 29.78 10.65 15.02
N GLU A 94 31.11 10.52 15.13
CA GLU A 94 32.00 11.63 15.48
C GLU A 94 31.55 12.44 16.71
N LYS A 95 31.14 11.72 17.77
CA LYS A 95 30.65 12.29 19.03
C LYS A 95 29.30 13.03 18.96
N THR A 96 28.60 12.97 17.83
CA THR A 96 27.30 13.61 17.62
C THR A 96 26.24 12.58 17.23
N THR A 97 24.99 12.85 17.61
CA THR A 97 23.87 12.02 17.18
C THR A 97 23.40 12.46 15.81
N GLN A 98 23.48 11.57 14.83
CA GLN A 98 23.07 11.84 13.46
C GLN A 98 21.67 11.26 13.23
N GLN A 99 20.76 12.12 12.77
CA GLN A 99 19.37 11.78 12.51
C GLN A 99 19.05 11.95 11.04
N GLN A 100 18.34 11.00 10.46
CA GLN A 100 17.97 11.09 9.05
C GLN A 100 16.67 10.35 8.73
N LEU A 101 15.94 10.90 7.78
CA LEU A 101 14.93 10.20 7.01
C LEU A 101 15.55 9.73 5.69
N VAL A 102 15.34 8.45 5.37
CA VAL A 102 15.66 7.87 4.07
C VAL A 102 14.38 7.33 3.45
N ILE A 103 14.12 7.67 2.18
CA ILE A 103 13.05 7.07 1.37
C ILE A 103 13.72 6.42 0.14
N VAL A 104 13.36 5.17 -0.13
CA VAL A 104 13.90 4.42 -1.28
C VAL A 104 12.96 4.55 -2.46
N PHE A 105 13.51 4.80 -3.64
CA PHE A 105 12.78 4.85 -4.90
C PHE A 105 13.39 3.88 -5.91
N SER A 106 12.56 3.29 -6.77
CA SER A 106 13.04 2.60 -7.96
C SER A 106 13.63 3.61 -8.97
N SER A 107 14.46 3.15 -9.91
CA SER A 107 14.95 4.03 -10.98
C SER A 107 13.84 4.62 -11.85
N SER A 108 12.74 3.90 -12.07
CA SER A 108 11.56 4.42 -12.79
C SER A 108 10.85 5.55 -12.06
N ASP A 109 11.07 5.69 -10.74
CA ASP A 109 10.43 6.70 -9.89
C ASP A 109 11.42 7.79 -9.43
N VAL A 110 12.60 7.90 -10.05
CA VAL A 110 13.60 8.92 -9.67
C VAL A 110 13.06 10.35 -9.78
N GLN A 111 12.19 10.61 -10.76
CA GLN A 111 11.54 11.92 -10.93
C GLN A 111 10.64 12.26 -9.74
N LEU A 112 9.98 11.27 -9.15
CA LEU A 112 9.17 11.45 -7.93
C LEU A 112 10.07 11.85 -6.75
N ALA A 113 11.25 11.24 -6.61
CA ALA A 113 12.22 11.61 -5.58
C ALA A 113 12.66 13.08 -5.72
N TYR A 114 13.00 13.53 -6.94
CA TYR A 114 13.37 14.93 -7.19
C TYR A 114 12.21 15.91 -7.00
N TYR A 115 10.99 15.51 -7.37
CA TYR A 115 9.79 16.30 -7.12
C TYR A 115 9.53 16.50 -5.62
N ILE A 116 9.59 15.43 -4.82
CA ILE A 116 9.44 15.49 -3.37
C ILE A 116 10.55 16.37 -2.76
N LYS A 117 11.80 16.22 -3.22
CA LYS A 117 12.92 17.10 -2.85
C LYS A 117 12.62 18.57 -3.16
N SER A 118 12.08 18.89 -4.34
CA SER A 118 11.77 20.28 -4.70
C SER A 118 10.70 20.91 -3.81
N ILE A 119 9.72 20.13 -3.36
CA ILE A 119 8.69 20.62 -2.43
C ILE A 119 9.30 20.83 -1.05
N ILE A 120 10.00 19.83 -0.52
CA ILE A 120 10.61 19.90 0.82
C ILE A 120 11.75 20.93 0.86
N GLY A 121 12.41 21.23 -0.25
CA GLY A 121 13.50 22.21 -0.33
C GLY A 121 14.81 21.78 0.33
N PHE A 122 14.89 20.55 0.84
CA PHE A 122 16.06 20.02 1.56
C PHE A 122 16.40 18.60 1.12
N GLY A 123 17.54 18.08 1.60
CA GLY A 123 17.95 16.70 1.37
C GLY A 123 18.62 16.43 0.01
N ASN A 124 19.04 15.19 -0.18
CA ASN A 124 19.85 14.74 -1.32
C ASN A 124 19.29 13.45 -1.92
N VAL A 125 19.23 13.39 -3.25
CA VAL A 125 18.91 12.17 -4.00
C VAL A 125 20.22 11.54 -4.46
N LYS A 126 20.46 10.28 -4.12
CA LYS A 126 21.68 9.53 -4.46
C LYS A 126 21.32 8.21 -5.12
N GLN A 127 21.98 7.88 -6.23
CA GLN A 127 21.86 6.55 -6.83
C GLN A 127 22.56 5.51 -5.95
N VAL A 128 21.95 4.34 -5.78
CA VAL A 128 22.60 3.21 -5.12
C VAL A 128 23.49 2.50 -6.14
N LYS A 129 24.78 2.36 -5.82
CA LYS A 129 25.75 1.71 -6.70
C LYS A 129 25.28 0.31 -7.08
N ASP A 130 25.35 0.00 -8.39
CA ASP A 130 25.01 -1.30 -8.98
C ASP A 130 23.57 -1.78 -8.70
N LYS A 131 22.64 -0.86 -8.38
CA LYS A 131 21.23 -1.16 -8.16
C LYS A 131 20.33 -0.19 -8.92
N ASN A 132 19.16 -0.68 -9.33
CA ASN A 132 18.09 0.15 -9.94
C ASN A 132 17.28 0.88 -8.86
N ALA A 133 17.97 1.60 -7.97
CA ALA A 133 17.37 2.28 -6.84
C ALA A 133 18.07 3.62 -6.55
N TYR A 134 17.28 4.56 -6.04
CA TYR A 134 17.73 5.86 -5.57
C TYR A 134 17.28 6.05 -4.11
N LEU A 135 18.12 6.73 -3.33
CA LEU A 135 17.82 7.12 -1.97
C LEU A 135 17.57 8.62 -1.94
N TYR A 136 16.44 9.03 -1.40
CA TYR A 136 16.24 10.40 -0.97
C TYR A 136 16.51 10.50 0.53
N ILE A 137 17.53 11.28 0.90
CA ILE A 137 18.07 11.37 2.26
C ILE A 137 17.93 12.80 2.76
N ILE A 138 17.26 12.97 3.90
CA ILE A 138 17.15 14.24 4.61
C ILE A 138 17.81 14.05 5.97
N SER A 139 18.84 14.85 6.26
CA SER A 139 19.61 14.77 7.51
C SER A 139 19.90 16.12 8.14
N ASN A 140 19.61 17.23 7.45
CA ASN A 140 19.79 18.55 8.03
C ASN A 140 18.61 18.91 8.93
N LYS A 141 18.87 19.71 9.96
CA LYS A 141 17.91 20.08 11.00
C LYS A 141 16.61 20.66 10.43
N ASP A 142 16.70 21.65 9.55
CA ASP A 142 15.54 22.33 8.97
C ASP A 142 14.70 21.41 8.09
N GLY A 143 15.36 20.55 7.31
CA GLY A 143 14.67 19.56 6.46
C GLY A 143 13.93 18.53 7.29
N MET A 144 14.55 18.04 8.36
CA MET A 144 13.90 17.12 9.30
C MET A 144 12.71 17.80 9.98
N LEU A 145 12.86 19.02 10.51
CA LEU A 145 11.76 19.75 11.14
C LEU A 145 10.59 19.99 10.18
N ARG A 146 10.88 20.38 8.93
CA ARG A 146 9.85 20.55 7.90
C ARG A 146 9.08 19.25 7.65
N VAL A 147 9.77 18.12 7.52
CA VAL A 147 9.13 16.81 7.34
C VAL A 147 8.27 16.45 8.54
N ILE A 148 8.79 16.57 9.76
CA ILE A 148 8.05 16.27 10.99
C ILE A 148 6.75 17.07 11.04
N ASN A 149 6.80 18.37 10.75
CA ASN A 149 5.61 19.23 10.71
C ASN A 149 4.61 18.80 9.62
N LEU A 150 5.10 18.46 8.43
CA LEU A 150 4.25 18.00 7.32
C LEU A 150 3.49 16.71 7.66
N ILE A 151 4.13 15.75 8.33
CA ILE A 151 3.56 14.42 8.56
C ILE A 151 2.90 14.25 9.94
N ASN A 152 3.04 15.22 10.84
CA ASN A 152 2.39 15.18 12.15
C ASN A 152 0.87 15.02 12.00
N GLY A 153 0.30 14.03 12.70
CA GLY A 153 -1.11 13.64 12.61
C GLY A 153 -1.51 12.95 11.30
N LYS A 154 -0.54 12.44 10.51
CA LYS A 154 -0.81 11.83 9.19
C LYS A 154 -0.21 10.45 8.97
N LEU A 155 0.82 10.06 9.74
CA LEU A 155 1.31 8.67 9.74
C LEU A 155 0.26 7.73 10.32
N ARG A 156 0.13 6.53 9.74
CA ARG A 156 -0.87 5.51 10.14
C ARG A 156 -0.25 4.20 10.57
N THR A 157 1.05 3.99 10.34
CA THR A 157 1.75 2.79 10.80
C THR A 157 2.42 3.04 12.16
N ILE A 158 2.18 2.15 13.13
CA ILE A 158 2.78 2.29 14.46
C ILE A 158 4.30 2.21 14.40
N ASN A 159 4.82 1.43 13.44
CA ASN A 159 6.25 1.27 13.29
C ASN A 159 6.90 2.58 12.82
N LYS A 160 6.35 3.29 11.82
CA LYS A 160 6.90 4.61 11.43
C LYS A 160 6.73 5.64 12.51
N PHE A 161 5.57 5.67 13.18
CA PHE A 161 5.35 6.55 14.32
C PHE A 161 6.42 6.35 15.40
N ASN A 162 6.66 5.11 15.82
CA ASN A 162 7.68 4.80 16.82
C ASN A 162 9.10 5.15 16.37
N GLN A 163 9.42 5.01 15.08
CA GLN A 163 10.72 5.47 14.58
C GLN A 163 10.88 6.99 14.68
N VAL A 164 9.81 7.78 14.45
CA VAL A 164 9.87 9.24 14.66
C VAL A 164 10.08 9.55 16.14
N ILE A 165 9.28 8.96 17.04
CA ILE A 165 9.39 9.21 18.48
C ILE A 165 10.79 8.84 18.98
N ASN A 166 11.21 7.60 18.75
CA ASN A 166 12.41 7.04 19.38
C ASN A 166 13.70 7.50 18.72
N ASN A 167 13.73 7.66 17.39
CA ASN A 167 14.98 7.97 16.69
C ASN A 167 15.13 9.48 16.46
N ILE A 168 14.04 10.22 16.36
CA ILE A 168 14.08 11.64 15.97
C ILE A 168 13.78 12.55 17.16
N LEU A 169 12.63 12.37 17.82
CA LEU A 169 12.18 13.31 18.86
C LEU A 169 12.83 13.07 20.22
N ALA A 170 13.28 11.85 20.52
CA ALA A 170 13.93 11.52 21.80
C ALA A 170 15.32 12.17 22.00
N HIS A 171 15.97 12.68 20.94
CA HIS A 171 17.35 13.18 20.98
C HIS A 171 17.44 14.67 20.58
N SER A 172 16.65 15.52 21.24
CA SER A 172 16.21 16.87 20.79
C SER A 172 17.30 17.95 20.58
N GLU A 173 18.20 17.78 19.62
CA GLU A 173 18.83 18.94 18.95
C GLU A 173 17.85 19.63 17.97
N LEU A 174 16.74 18.97 17.62
CA LEU A 174 15.71 19.46 16.72
C LEU A 174 14.71 20.46 17.34
N ALA A 175 14.64 20.57 18.67
CA ALA A 175 13.74 21.50 19.36
C ALA A 175 14.47 22.85 19.61
N PRO A 176 14.11 23.96 18.93
CA PRO A 176 14.78 25.26 19.10
C PRO A 176 14.42 25.96 20.43
N SER A 177 13.46 25.44 21.17
CA SER A 177 12.98 25.96 22.45
C SER A 177 12.46 24.79 23.27
N LYS A 178 12.36 24.92 24.59
CA LYS A 178 11.93 23.91 25.57
C LYS A 178 10.51 23.32 25.36
N GLU A 179 9.88 23.51 24.20
CA GLU A 179 8.59 22.90 23.87
C GLU A 179 8.81 21.59 23.11
N SER A 180 8.39 20.48 23.72
CA SER A 180 8.34 19.19 23.07
C SER A 180 7.32 19.23 21.92
N ILE A 181 7.74 18.89 20.70
CA ILE A 181 6.83 18.70 19.56
C ILE A 181 5.83 17.59 19.93
N GLU A 182 4.56 17.92 20.12
CA GLU A 182 3.50 16.94 20.31
C GLU A 182 3.23 16.23 18.97
N PHE A 183 3.81 15.05 18.78
CA PHE A 183 3.70 14.28 17.56
C PHE A 183 2.60 13.21 17.68
N LYS A 184 1.61 13.26 16.79
CA LYS A 184 0.39 12.44 16.83
C LYS A 184 0.35 11.43 15.69
N ILE A 185 -0.12 10.22 15.99
CA ILE A 185 -0.48 9.22 14.99
C ILE A 185 -1.91 9.49 14.48
N ASN A 186 -2.21 9.06 13.25
CA ASN A 186 -3.55 9.06 12.71
C ASN A 186 -4.13 7.63 12.74
N ASP A 187 -5.11 7.41 13.60
CA ASP A 187 -5.84 6.15 13.77
C ASP A 187 -7.21 6.16 13.08
N SER A 188 -7.51 7.20 12.30
CA SER A 188 -8.77 7.33 11.58
C SER A 188 -8.85 6.39 10.38
N ASN A 189 -10.02 5.79 10.19
CA ASN A 189 -10.38 5.05 8.98
C ASN A 189 -10.82 5.95 7.80
N ASP A 190 -10.73 7.27 7.93
CA ASP A 190 -11.02 8.20 6.83
C ASP A 190 -9.86 8.20 5.83
N PHE A 191 -10.14 7.79 4.59
CA PHE A 191 -9.17 7.84 3.49
C PHE A 191 -9.43 8.99 2.52
N HIS A 192 -10.30 9.95 2.79
CA HIS A 192 -10.59 11.06 1.88
C HIS A 192 -9.47 12.13 1.85
N ASN A 193 -8.25 11.68 1.55
CA ASN A 193 -7.03 12.46 1.45
C ASN A 193 -5.98 11.67 0.64
N HIS A 194 -4.78 12.23 0.44
CA HIS A 194 -3.75 11.65 -0.41
C HIS A 194 -2.91 10.53 0.25
N TRP A 195 -3.19 10.14 1.50
CA TRP A 195 -2.35 9.17 2.22
C TRP A 195 -2.26 7.83 1.50
N LEU A 196 -3.40 7.28 1.08
CA LEU A 196 -3.40 5.98 0.41
C LEU A 196 -2.80 6.05 -1.01
N ALA A 197 -2.79 7.21 -1.66
CA ALA A 197 -2.03 7.41 -2.89
C ALA A 197 -0.52 7.27 -2.65
N GLY A 198 0.02 7.92 -1.62
CA GLY A 198 1.44 7.78 -1.25
C GLY A 198 1.80 6.37 -0.80
N PHE A 199 0.96 5.76 0.04
CA PHE A 199 1.17 4.39 0.51
C PHE A 199 1.11 3.37 -0.63
N SER A 200 0.24 3.62 -1.62
CA SER A 200 0.14 2.76 -2.81
C SER A 200 1.31 2.93 -3.78
N ASP A 201 1.84 4.14 -3.90
CA ASP A 201 3.07 4.38 -4.66
C ASP A 201 4.25 3.58 -4.09
N ALA A 202 4.32 3.39 -2.77
CA ALA A 202 5.29 2.49 -2.13
C ALA A 202 4.96 0.99 -2.36
N ASP A 203 3.83 0.50 -1.82
CA ASP A 203 3.63 -0.95 -1.62
C ASP A 203 2.51 -1.59 -2.45
N ALA A 204 1.70 -0.80 -3.18
CA ALA A 204 0.57 -1.38 -3.93
C ALA A 204 0.96 -1.95 -5.30
N SER A 205 0.12 -2.85 -5.79
CA SER A 205 0.18 -3.49 -7.10
C SER A 205 -1.20 -3.52 -7.75
N PHE A 206 -1.29 -3.00 -8.98
CA PHE A 206 -2.45 -3.15 -9.86
C PHE A 206 -2.19 -4.32 -10.80
N GLN A 207 -3.07 -5.33 -10.80
CA GLN A 207 -2.86 -6.56 -11.55
C GLN A 207 -4.10 -6.91 -12.36
N ILE A 208 -3.88 -7.30 -13.62
CA ILE A 208 -4.90 -7.95 -14.45
C ILE A 208 -4.64 -9.46 -14.38
N LYS A 209 -5.62 -10.22 -13.88
CA LYS A 209 -5.60 -11.68 -13.84
C LYS A 209 -6.50 -12.22 -14.95
N ILE A 210 -5.97 -13.16 -15.73
CA ILE A 210 -6.69 -13.86 -16.80
C ILE A 210 -6.71 -15.32 -16.38
N ILE A 211 -7.90 -15.86 -16.10
CA ILE A 211 -8.08 -17.20 -15.55
C ILE A 211 -8.83 -18.04 -16.58
N ASN A 212 -8.12 -19.00 -17.17
CA ASN A 212 -8.74 -20.01 -18.04
C ASN A 212 -9.37 -21.09 -17.16
N ARG A 213 -10.62 -21.48 -17.48
CA ARG A 213 -11.32 -22.58 -16.80
C ARG A 213 -11.76 -23.57 -17.87
N MET A 214 -11.53 -24.87 -17.65
CA MET A 214 -11.85 -25.91 -18.65
C MET A 214 -13.32 -25.87 -19.10
N ASN A 215 -14.24 -25.50 -18.20
CA ASN A 215 -15.68 -25.50 -18.47
C ASN A 215 -16.19 -24.14 -18.98
N LYS A 216 -15.32 -23.21 -19.39
CA LYS A 216 -15.74 -21.91 -19.94
C LYS A 216 -15.02 -21.64 -21.26
N PRO A 217 -15.76 -21.26 -22.32
CA PRO A 217 -15.16 -20.98 -23.63
C PRO A 217 -14.30 -19.71 -23.63
N ARG A 218 -14.41 -18.85 -22.61
CA ARG A 218 -13.68 -17.59 -22.50
C ARG A 218 -13.01 -17.44 -21.14
N PRO A 219 -11.85 -16.78 -21.07
CA PRO A 219 -11.17 -16.52 -19.82
C PRO A 219 -12.00 -15.62 -18.90
N GLU A 220 -11.89 -15.86 -17.60
CA GLU A 220 -12.37 -14.94 -16.59
C GLU A 220 -11.31 -13.85 -16.37
N ILE A 221 -11.70 -12.59 -16.58
CA ILE A 221 -10.85 -11.43 -16.34
C ILE A 221 -11.14 -10.88 -14.94
N ARG A 222 -10.10 -10.77 -14.10
CA ARG A 222 -10.19 -10.14 -12.78
C ARG A 222 -9.21 -9.00 -12.64
N LEU A 223 -9.66 -7.94 -12.00
CA LEU A 223 -8.86 -6.79 -11.64
C LEU A 223 -8.50 -6.87 -10.16
N ASN A 224 -7.23 -7.15 -9.87
CA ASN A 224 -6.73 -7.28 -8.51
C ASN A 224 -5.97 -6.02 -8.09
N PHE A 225 -6.45 -5.32 -7.07
CA PHE A 225 -5.66 -4.33 -6.33
C PHE A 225 -5.11 -5.00 -5.08
N GLN A 226 -3.80 -4.98 -4.89
CA GLN A 226 -3.11 -5.70 -3.83
C GLN A 226 -2.09 -4.82 -3.13
N ILE A 227 -2.04 -4.91 -1.80
CA ILE A 227 -0.99 -4.32 -0.98
C ILE A 227 -0.39 -5.44 -0.12
N VAL A 228 0.93 -5.50 -0.05
CA VAL A 228 1.67 -6.47 0.79
C VAL A 228 2.28 -5.72 1.95
N ALA A 229 2.12 -6.25 3.18
CA ALA A 229 2.72 -5.69 4.38
C ALA A 229 3.45 -6.80 5.18
N PRO A 230 4.69 -6.56 5.66
CA PRO A 230 5.42 -7.51 6.50
C PRO A 230 4.71 -7.83 7.83
N LEU A 231 4.88 -9.06 8.35
CA LEU A 231 4.12 -9.63 9.49
C LEU A 231 4.00 -8.75 10.73
N GLN A 232 5.00 -7.91 11.01
CA GLN A 232 5.10 -7.12 12.23
C GLN A 232 4.61 -5.67 12.07
N LYS A 233 4.11 -5.28 10.90
CA LYS A 233 3.59 -3.93 10.66
C LYS A 233 2.09 -3.98 10.40
N ASP A 234 1.34 -3.53 11.39
CA ASP A 234 0.11 -2.78 11.14
C ASP A 234 -0.99 -3.51 10.36
N LYS A 235 -1.39 -4.70 10.86
CA LYS A 235 -2.60 -5.42 10.39
C LYS A 235 -3.81 -4.49 10.24
N ASN A 236 -3.90 -3.44 11.06
CA ASN A 236 -4.96 -2.44 11.05
C ASN A 236 -5.12 -1.77 9.68
N VAL A 237 -4.04 -1.41 9.00
CA VAL A 237 -4.13 -0.78 7.66
C VAL A 237 -4.76 -1.74 6.66
N LEU A 238 -4.38 -3.02 6.67
CA LEU A 238 -4.97 -4.01 5.77
C LEU A 238 -6.47 -4.26 6.07
N PHE A 239 -6.86 -4.24 7.35
CA PHE A 239 -8.28 -4.31 7.76
C PHE A 239 -9.06 -3.09 7.29
N TRP A 240 -8.53 -1.88 7.47
CA TRP A 240 -9.17 -0.66 6.98
C TRP A 240 -9.33 -0.66 5.46
N LEU A 241 -8.35 -1.19 4.70
CA LEU A 241 -8.48 -1.34 3.26
C LEU A 241 -9.54 -2.36 2.86
N LYS A 242 -9.68 -3.45 3.64
CA LYS A 242 -10.77 -4.42 3.46
C LYS A 242 -12.12 -3.77 3.71
N ASP A 243 -12.26 -2.92 4.71
CA ASP A 243 -13.52 -2.23 4.99
C ASP A 243 -13.82 -1.18 3.92
N LEU A 244 -12.81 -0.41 3.50
CA LEU A 244 -12.93 0.64 2.49
C LEU A 244 -13.33 0.08 1.12
N PHE A 245 -12.62 -0.95 0.63
CA PHE A 245 -12.76 -1.45 -0.74
C PHE A 245 -13.45 -2.82 -0.84
N GLY A 246 -13.70 -3.50 0.27
CA GLY A 246 -14.02 -4.94 0.28
C GLY A 246 -12.78 -5.79 0.00
N GLY A 247 -12.96 -7.07 -0.33
CA GLY A 247 -11.86 -7.99 -0.61
C GLY A 247 -11.45 -8.83 0.59
N ASN A 248 -10.22 -9.36 0.55
CA ASN A 248 -9.74 -10.33 1.54
C ASN A 248 -8.32 -10.01 2.01
N ILE A 249 -8.04 -10.42 3.24
CA ILE A 249 -6.68 -10.44 3.78
C ILE A 249 -6.20 -11.88 3.74
N GLY A 250 -5.04 -12.11 3.15
CA GLY A 250 -4.38 -13.40 3.12
C GLY A 250 -3.05 -13.35 3.85
N TYR A 251 -2.54 -14.52 4.18
CA TYR A 251 -1.21 -14.72 4.74
C TYR A 251 -0.37 -15.57 3.78
N ARG A 252 0.89 -15.17 3.55
CA ARG A 252 1.87 -15.93 2.77
C ARG A 252 2.94 -16.44 3.70
N GLU A 253 2.82 -17.71 4.07
CA GLU A 253 3.76 -18.38 4.98
C GLU A 253 5.19 -18.36 4.48
N SER A 254 5.41 -18.62 3.18
CA SER A 254 6.75 -18.63 2.58
C SER A 254 7.49 -17.29 2.63
N GLN A 255 6.76 -16.19 2.81
CA GLN A 255 7.32 -14.83 2.85
C GLN A 255 7.14 -14.18 4.22
N ASP A 256 6.48 -14.87 5.16
CA ASP A 256 6.04 -14.30 6.44
C ASP A 256 5.39 -12.91 6.26
N THR A 257 4.45 -12.79 5.30
CA THR A 257 3.79 -11.52 4.98
C THR A 257 2.27 -11.64 4.93
N TYR A 258 1.58 -10.60 5.37
CA TYR A 258 0.16 -10.43 5.10
C TYR A 258 -0.03 -9.62 3.83
N TYR A 259 -1.14 -9.87 3.14
CA TYR A 259 -1.53 -9.04 2.02
C TYR A 259 -3.02 -8.76 2.04
N TYR A 260 -3.38 -7.55 1.64
CA TYR A 260 -4.71 -7.20 1.21
C TYR A 260 -4.85 -7.48 -0.28
N GLY A 261 -6.00 -8.00 -0.72
CA GLY A 261 -6.31 -8.16 -2.14
C GLY A 261 -7.80 -8.09 -2.42
N SER A 262 -8.18 -7.34 -3.45
CA SER A 262 -9.57 -7.29 -3.94
C SER A 262 -9.66 -7.56 -5.42
N THR A 263 -10.49 -8.54 -5.79
CA THR A 263 -10.68 -8.97 -7.18
C THR A 263 -12.10 -8.79 -7.72
N SER A 264 -13.04 -8.31 -6.89
CA SER A 264 -14.43 -8.13 -7.29
C SER A 264 -14.59 -6.89 -8.17
N PHE A 265 -15.54 -6.91 -9.09
CA PHE A 265 -15.84 -5.74 -9.93
C PHE A 265 -16.28 -4.53 -9.10
N GLY A 266 -17.07 -4.74 -8.04
CA GLY A 266 -17.48 -3.68 -7.12
C GLY A 266 -16.31 -3.08 -6.33
N SER A 267 -15.37 -3.91 -5.87
CA SER A 267 -14.13 -3.42 -5.23
C SER A 267 -13.30 -2.59 -6.20
N ALA A 268 -13.20 -3.04 -7.47
CA ALA A 268 -12.45 -2.32 -8.47
C ALA A 268 -13.04 -0.92 -8.74
N LEU A 269 -14.37 -0.78 -8.74
CA LEU A 269 -15.04 0.51 -8.84
C LEU A 269 -14.63 1.47 -7.71
N LYS A 270 -14.62 0.98 -6.46
CA LYS A 270 -14.23 1.79 -5.29
C LYS A 270 -12.77 2.24 -5.36
N VAL A 271 -11.88 1.35 -5.81
CA VAL A 271 -10.47 1.66 -6.06
C VAL A 271 -10.31 2.74 -7.13
N ILE A 272 -11.03 2.65 -8.25
CA ILE A 272 -11.01 3.68 -9.31
C ILE A 272 -11.47 5.02 -8.76
N ARG A 273 -12.60 5.05 -8.04
CA ARG A 273 -13.12 6.29 -7.45
C ARG A 273 -12.14 6.95 -6.49
N TYR A 274 -11.34 6.16 -5.77
CA TYR A 274 -10.29 6.70 -4.92
C TYR A 274 -9.18 7.35 -5.77
N PHE A 275 -8.59 6.60 -6.70
CA PHE A 275 -7.41 7.07 -7.46
C PHE A 275 -7.72 8.06 -8.59
N ASP A 276 -8.99 8.19 -9.01
CA ASP A 276 -9.47 9.28 -9.87
C ASP A 276 -9.59 10.61 -9.11
N ASN A 277 -9.65 10.58 -7.76
CA ASN A 277 -9.70 11.77 -6.91
C ASN A 277 -8.33 12.07 -6.25
N PHE A 278 -7.62 11.04 -5.81
CA PHE A 278 -6.31 11.12 -5.16
C PHE A 278 -5.28 10.36 -5.98
N HIS A 279 -4.64 11.07 -6.90
CA HIS A 279 -3.79 10.46 -7.91
C HIS A 279 -2.48 9.92 -7.31
N LEU A 280 -2.07 8.75 -7.82
CA LEU A 280 -0.71 8.24 -7.70
C LEU A 280 0.27 9.21 -8.39
N GLN A 281 1.46 9.38 -7.84
CA GLN A 281 2.49 10.27 -8.37
C GLN A 281 3.72 9.52 -8.89
N SER A 282 3.79 8.20 -8.68
CA SER A 282 4.83 7.33 -9.24
C SER A 282 4.48 6.79 -10.63
N SER A 283 5.42 6.05 -11.22
CA SER A 283 5.21 5.25 -12.44
C SER A 283 4.03 4.27 -12.33
N LYS A 284 3.62 3.87 -11.11
CA LYS A 284 2.43 3.02 -10.89
C LYS A 284 1.14 3.67 -11.39
N TYR A 285 1.09 5.00 -11.55
CA TYR A 285 -0.04 5.67 -12.18
C TYR A 285 -0.32 5.11 -13.58
N ILE A 286 0.72 4.81 -14.37
CA ILE A 286 0.55 4.22 -15.71
C ILE A 286 -0.08 2.82 -15.64
N ASN A 287 0.29 2.02 -14.62
CA ASN A 287 -0.32 0.71 -14.38
C ASN A 287 -1.78 0.87 -13.96
N TYR A 288 -2.08 1.82 -13.08
CA TYR A 288 -3.45 2.19 -12.71
C TYR A 288 -4.29 2.57 -13.93
N LEU A 289 -3.77 3.41 -14.84
CA LEU A 289 -4.50 3.81 -16.05
C LEU A 289 -4.84 2.62 -16.96
N LYS A 290 -3.91 1.68 -17.16
CA LYS A 290 -4.16 0.45 -17.93
C LYS A 290 -5.19 -0.45 -17.23
N TRP A 291 -5.13 -0.51 -15.91
CA TRP A 291 -6.06 -1.26 -15.08
C TRP A 291 -7.47 -0.65 -15.11
N ARG A 292 -7.61 0.67 -15.03
CA ARG A 292 -8.86 1.43 -15.21
C ARG A 292 -9.43 1.26 -16.61
N LYS A 293 -8.60 1.32 -17.66
CA LYS A 293 -9.04 1.04 -19.05
C LYS A 293 -9.57 -0.39 -19.19
N THR A 294 -8.97 -1.35 -18.50
CA THR A 294 -9.46 -2.73 -18.48
C THR A 294 -10.80 -2.83 -17.76
N TYR A 295 -11.01 -2.07 -16.67
CA TYR A 295 -12.31 -1.99 -16.00
C TYR A 295 -13.41 -1.51 -16.94
N ILE A 296 -13.15 -0.47 -17.74
CA ILE A 296 -14.10 0.04 -18.74
C ILE A 296 -14.45 -1.04 -19.78
N LEU A 297 -13.45 -1.78 -20.30
CA LEU A 297 -13.72 -2.91 -21.21
C LEU A 297 -14.56 -4.01 -20.56
N ILE A 298 -14.48 -4.17 -19.23
CA ILE A 298 -15.33 -5.12 -18.50
C ILE A 298 -16.75 -4.54 -18.36
N GLN A 299 -16.87 -3.28 -17.96
CA GLN A 299 -18.11 -2.52 -17.81
C GLN A 299 -18.94 -2.54 -19.10
N GLU A 300 -18.29 -2.34 -20.25
CA GLU A 300 -18.91 -2.33 -21.59
C GLU A 300 -19.05 -3.74 -22.20
N ARG A 301 -18.75 -4.80 -21.43
CA ARG A 301 -18.79 -6.20 -21.86
C ARG A 301 -17.86 -6.56 -23.04
N HIS A 302 -16.96 -5.69 -23.44
CA HIS A 302 -15.96 -5.96 -24.49
C HIS A 302 -14.99 -7.10 -24.13
N HIS A 303 -14.76 -7.38 -22.85
CA HIS A 303 -14.01 -8.57 -22.42
C HIS A 303 -14.62 -9.91 -22.86
N LEU A 304 -15.85 -9.91 -23.38
CA LEU A 304 -16.50 -11.07 -23.98
C LEU A 304 -16.17 -11.22 -25.48
N THR A 305 -15.39 -10.34 -26.10
CA THR A 305 -15.00 -10.48 -27.51
C THR A 305 -13.51 -10.81 -27.63
N GLU A 306 -13.10 -11.46 -28.71
CA GLU A 306 -11.69 -11.76 -28.97
C GLU A 306 -10.86 -10.47 -29.04
N ILE A 307 -11.36 -9.46 -29.78
CA ILE A 307 -10.75 -8.13 -29.88
C ILE A 307 -10.55 -7.49 -28.50
N GLY A 308 -11.55 -7.57 -27.62
CA GLY A 308 -11.46 -7.02 -26.27
C GLY A 308 -10.47 -7.79 -25.40
N ILE A 309 -10.47 -9.13 -25.49
CA ILE A 309 -9.50 -9.98 -24.78
C ILE A 309 -8.07 -9.65 -25.23
N ASP A 310 -7.81 -9.55 -26.52
CA ASP A 310 -6.48 -9.21 -27.06
C ASP A 310 -6.00 -7.84 -26.57
N LYS A 311 -6.90 -6.87 -26.51
CA LYS A 311 -6.60 -5.54 -25.95
C LYS A 311 -6.22 -5.63 -24.46
N ILE A 312 -6.94 -6.43 -23.68
CA ILE A 312 -6.64 -6.68 -22.26
C ILE A 312 -5.29 -7.39 -22.10
N MET A 313 -4.97 -8.37 -22.96
CA MET A 313 -3.68 -9.05 -22.95
C MET A 313 -2.52 -8.08 -23.23
N LYS A 314 -2.69 -7.18 -24.21
CA LYS A 314 -1.72 -6.12 -24.50
C LYS A 314 -1.50 -5.20 -23.29
N PHE A 315 -2.58 -4.78 -22.62
CA PHE A 315 -2.46 -4.01 -21.37
C PHE A 315 -1.68 -4.79 -20.32
N LYS A 316 -2.10 -6.03 -20.00
CA LYS A 316 -1.43 -6.89 -19.02
C LYS A 316 0.06 -7.07 -19.30
N LYS A 317 0.45 -7.36 -20.55
CA LYS A 317 1.85 -7.57 -20.96
C LYS A 317 2.70 -6.31 -20.80
N SER A 318 2.08 -5.14 -20.91
CA SER A 318 2.76 -3.84 -20.76
C SER A 318 2.76 -3.31 -19.33
N MET A 319 2.09 -3.97 -18.38
CA MET A 319 2.13 -3.60 -16.96
C MET A 319 3.37 -4.22 -16.31
N ASN A 320 4.00 -3.48 -15.39
CA ASN A 320 5.20 -3.91 -14.64
C ASN A 320 6.45 -4.11 -15.52
N ARG A 321 6.66 -3.23 -16.50
CA ARG A 321 7.96 -3.04 -17.17
C ARG A 321 8.70 -1.88 -16.56
#